data_AF-A0A6J4X2R8-F1
#
_entry.id   AF-A0A6J4X2R8-F1
#
_cell.length_a   1.000
_cell.length_b   1.000
_cell.length_c   1.000
_cell.angle_alpha   90.00
_cell.angle_beta   90.00
_cell.angle_gamma   90.00
#
_symmetry.space_group_name_H-M   'P 1'
#
loop_
_entity.id
_entity.type
_entity.pdbx_description
1 polymer ?
#
loop_
_entity_poly.entity_id
_entity_poly.type
_entity_poly.pdbx_seq_one_letter_code
_entity_poly.pdbx_strand_id
1 'polypeptide(L)'
;MVIGRSTVDGFDVGSIMRSMGGGGHPNAGAALLKSVNPAAVEDRINELVLGNQQVSVQISDLMTFPVITVPDDTPMKKVAEILKEKGCTGVPVLNDTKPVGMISRRDFRRIKKESQLKSPVKAFMTTKILTIEPGKSPMQAARLMMKHDIGRLPVVENNRIICIITRSDAMLYLYDLLPD
;
A
#
# COMPACT_ATOMS: atom_id res chain seq x y z
N MET A 1 28.76 8.57 -21.75
CA MET A 1 27.56 7.72 -21.69
C MET A 1 27.18 7.59 -20.23
N VAL A 2 25.91 7.81 -19.89
CA VAL A 2 25.39 7.68 -18.53
C VAL A 2 24.48 6.46 -18.49
N ILE A 3 24.64 5.63 -17.47
CA ILE A 3 23.78 4.46 -17.22
C ILE A 3 23.27 4.59 -15.79
N GLY A 4 21.96 4.47 -15.60
CA GLY A 4 21.35 4.47 -14.27
C GLY A 4 20.61 3.17 -14.00
N ARG A 5 20.63 2.74 -12.74
CA ARG A 5 19.80 1.66 -12.21
C ARG A 5 19.37 2.02 -10.80
N SER A 6 18.12 1.72 -10.46
CA SER A 6 17.61 1.90 -9.10
C SER A 6 16.60 0.80 -8.78
N THR A 7 16.63 0.36 -7.53
CA THR A 7 15.62 -0.50 -6.92
C THR A 7 14.73 0.28 -5.96
N VAL A 8 14.95 1.59 -5.83
CA VAL A 8 14.15 2.47 -4.96
C VAL A 8 12.81 2.73 -5.65
N ASP A 9 11.72 2.31 -5.01
CA ASP A 9 10.36 2.58 -5.49
C ASP A 9 10.05 4.08 -5.40
N GLY A 10 9.35 4.60 -6.41
CA GLY A 10 9.04 6.04 -6.54
C GLY A 10 10.15 6.85 -7.20
N PHE A 11 11.31 6.25 -7.49
CA PHE A 11 12.41 6.90 -8.21
C PHE A 11 12.46 6.42 -9.67
N ASP A 12 12.00 7.24 -10.62
CA ASP A 12 11.99 6.88 -12.05
C ASP A 12 13.32 7.27 -12.74
N VAL A 13 14.23 6.29 -12.82
CA VAL A 13 15.50 6.41 -13.54
C VAL A 13 15.27 6.76 -15.01
N GLY A 14 14.23 6.20 -15.64
CA GLY A 14 13.89 6.46 -17.03
C GLY A 14 13.51 7.92 -17.28
N SER A 15 12.82 8.56 -16.33
CA SER A 15 12.47 9.99 -16.39
C SER A 15 13.72 10.88 -16.39
N ILE A 16 14.66 10.59 -15.49
CA ILE A 16 15.96 11.26 -15.42
C ILE A 16 16.76 11.06 -16.71
N MET A 17 16.76 9.85 -17.27
CA MET A 17 17.48 9.59 -18.52
C MET A 17 16.83 10.31 -19.72
N ARG A 18 15.49 10.40 -19.79
CA ARG A 18 14.78 11.15 -20.83
C ARG A 18 15.08 12.65 -20.79
N SER A 19 15.22 13.26 -19.61
CA SER A 19 15.59 14.67 -19.49
C SER A 19 17.00 14.99 -20.02
N MET A 20 17.83 13.95 -20.18
CA MET A 20 19.17 14.01 -20.78
C MET A 20 19.21 13.49 -22.24
N GLY A 21 18.05 13.31 -22.88
CA GLY A 21 17.95 12.80 -24.26
C GLY A 21 18.18 11.28 -24.39
N GLY A 22 18.10 10.55 -23.29
CA GLY A 22 18.16 9.09 -23.23
C GLY A 22 16.79 8.43 -23.17
N GLY A 23 16.77 7.20 -22.69
CA GLY A 23 15.54 6.41 -22.50
C GLY A 23 15.69 5.31 -21.45
N GLY A 24 14.60 4.59 -21.19
CA GLY A 24 14.59 3.52 -20.20
C GLY A 24 13.23 3.28 -19.54
N HIS A 25 13.24 2.41 -18.54
CA HIS A 25 12.13 2.08 -17.64
C HIS A 25 12.40 2.70 -16.26
N PRO A 26 11.39 2.89 -15.39
CA PRO A 26 11.57 3.32 -13.99
C PRO A 26 12.80 2.78 -13.24
N ASN A 27 13.21 1.53 -13.47
CA ASN A 27 14.29 0.90 -12.71
C ASN A 27 15.66 0.98 -13.41
N ALA A 28 15.71 1.33 -14.70
CA ALA A 28 16.96 1.35 -15.47
C ALA A 28 16.83 2.18 -16.76
N GLY A 29 17.91 2.87 -17.13
CA GLY A 29 17.97 3.63 -18.38
C GLY A 29 19.39 4.04 -18.75
N ALA A 30 19.53 4.66 -19.92
CA ALA A 30 20.79 5.18 -20.41
C ALA A 30 20.60 6.43 -21.29
N ALA A 31 21.61 7.30 -21.27
CA ALA A 31 21.69 8.48 -22.11
C ALA A 31 23.09 8.62 -22.73
N LEU A 32 23.15 8.93 -24.03
CA LEU A 32 24.40 9.19 -24.72
C LEU A 32 24.61 10.70 -24.87
N LEU A 33 25.51 11.25 -24.08
CA LEU A 33 25.88 12.66 -24.14
C LEU A 33 27.17 12.82 -24.97
N LYS A 34 27.14 13.74 -25.93
CA LYS A 34 28.28 14.07 -26.79
C LYS A 34 28.87 15.41 -26.36
N SER A 35 30.20 15.50 -26.31
CA SER A 35 30.93 16.77 -26.07
C SER A 35 30.51 17.50 -24.78
N VAL A 36 30.39 16.77 -23.67
CA VAL A 36 30.01 17.32 -22.36
C VAL A 36 31.12 17.12 -21.33
N ASN A 37 31.20 18.04 -20.36
CA ASN A 37 32.07 17.90 -19.19
C ASN A 37 31.43 16.89 -18.20
N PRO A 38 32.12 15.79 -17.82
CA PRO A 38 31.60 14.82 -16.86
C PRO A 38 31.17 15.42 -15.52
N ALA A 39 31.91 16.40 -14.98
CA ALA A 39 31.56 17.03 -13.70
C ALA A 39 30.22 17.76 -13.76
N ALA A 40 29.98 18.51 -14.84
CA ALA A 40 28.70 19.19 -15.05
C ALA A 40 27.53 18.21 -15.27
N VAL A 41 27.81 17.01 -15.80
CA VAL A 41 26.81 15.94 -15.92
C VAL A 41 26.48 15.36 -14.55
N GLU A 42 27.47 15.15 -13.68
CA GLU A 42 27.27 14.71 -12.31
C GLU A 42 26.45 15.71 -11.50
N ASP A 43 26.79 17.00 -11.55
CA ASP A 43 26.04 18.06 -10.88
C ASP A 43 24.58 18.09 -11.33
N ARG A 44 24.35 18.01 -12.65
CA ARG A 44 23.00 17.97 -13.22
C ARG A 44 22.24 16.70 -12.83
N ILE A 45 22.90 15.55 -12.74
CA ILE A 45 22.27 14.32 -12.25
C ILE A 45 21.90 14.49 -10.78
N ASN A 46 22.77 15.08 -9.96
CA ASN A 46 22.49 15.35 -8.55
C ASN A 46 21.30 16.29 -8.39
N GLU A 47 21.23 17.37 -9.16
CA GLU A 47 20.06 18.26 -9.20
C GLU A 47 18.78 17.54 -9.63
N LEU A 48 18.86 16.68 -10.65
CA LEU A 48 17.71 15.88 -11.09
C LEU A 48 17.32 14.83 -10.05
N VAL A 49 18.26 14.22 -9.35
CA VAL A 49 17.98 13.25 -8.27
C VAL A 49 17.33 13.96 -7.10
N LEU A 50 17.87 15.10 -6.67
CA LEU A 50 17.37 15.89 -5.53
C LEU A 50 16.05 16.60 -5.86
N GLY A 51 15.90 17.14 -7.06
CA GLY A 51 14.67 17.78 -7.53
C GLY A 51 13.55 16.77 -7.87
N ASN A 52 13.92 15.54 -8.21
CA ASN A 52 12.99 14.43 -8.44
C ASN A 52 12.89 13.49 -7.23
N GLN A 53 13.50 13.84 -6.09
CA GLN A 53 13.06 13.35 -4.78
C GLN A 53 11.72 14.00 -4.49
N GLN A 54 10.66 13.44 -5.09
CA GLN A 54 9.42 13.38 -4.34
C GLN A 54 9.79 12.77 -3.00
N VAL A 55 9.68 13.55 -1.92
CA VAL A 55 9.74 13.03 -0.55
C VAL A 55 8.92 11.74 -0.58
N SER A 56 9.59 10.60 -0.40
CA SER A 56 8.96 9.31 -0.66
C SER A 56 7.89 9.12 0.39
N VAL A 57 6.68 9.55 0.10
CA VAL A 57 5.55 9.42 1.01
C VAL A 57 5.47 7.96 1.39
N GLN A 58 5.54 7.70 2.69
CA GLN A 58 5.49 6.38 3.26
C GLN A 58 4.06 6.09 3.67
N ILE A 59 3.76 4.81 3.90
CA ILE A 59 2.45 4.41 4.41
C ILE A 59 2.17 5.04 5.78
N SER A 60 3.20 5.30 6.58
CA SER A 60 3.08 6.04 7.84
C SER A 60 2.55 7.47 7.69
N ASP A 61 2.66 8.07 6.50
CA ASP A 61 2.21 9.44 6.24
C ASP A 61 0.73 9.49 5.83
N LEU A 62 0.17 8.36 5.38
CA LEU A 62 -1.22 8.25 4.92
C LEU A 62 -2.13 7.49 5.87
N MET A 63 -1.57 6.88 6.91
CA MET A 63 -2.29 5.92 7.72
C MET A 63 -3.40 6.56 8.56
N THR A 64 -4.54 5.87 8.63
CA THR A 64 -5.62 6.24 9.54
C THR A 64 -5.54 5.42 10.83
N PHE A 65 -5.58 6.11 11.97
CA PHE A 65 -5.65 5.53 13.33
C PHE A 65 -6.93 5.99 14.02
N PRO A 66 -7.60 5.15 14.85
CA PRO A 66 -7.25 3.78 15.24
C PRO A 66 -7.73 2.68 14.27
N VAL A 67 -7.03 1.55 14.28
CA VAL A 67 -7.48 0.33 13.57
C VAL A 67 -8.63 -0.30 14.32
N ILE A 68 -9.77 -0.41 13.65
CA ILE A 68 -10.90 -1.17 14.16
C ILE A 68 -10.62 -2.65 13.93
N THR A 69 -10.62 -3.42 15.01
CA THR A 69 -10.40 -4.87 15.00
C THR A 69 -11.53 -5.59 15.74
N VAL A 70 -11.65 -6.90 15.54
CA VAL A 70 -12.62 -7.74 16.26
C VAL A 70 -11.95 -9.03 16.75
N PRO A 71 -12.32 -9.56 17.94
CA PRO A 71 -11.95 -10.90 18.38
C PRO A 71 -12.45 -12.01 17.45
N ASP A 72 -11.71 -13.13 17.37
CA ASP A 72 -11.99 -14.24 16.46
C ASP A 72 -13.27 -15.05 16.79
N ASP A 73 -13.76 -14.92 18.01
CA ASP A 73 -15.01 -15.49 18.52
C ASP A 73 -16.22 -14.56 18.34
N THR A 74 -16.01 -13.31 17.89
CA THR A 74 -17.08 -12.33 17.68
C THR A 74 -18.15 -12.89 16.72
N PRO A 75 -19.44 -12.89 17.10
CA PRO A 75 -20.50 -13.36 16.21
C PRO A 75 -20.60 -12.52 14.94
N MET A 76 -20.86 -13.15 13.79
CA MET A 76 -20.98 -12.47 12.50
C MET A 76 -22.02 -11.34 12.51
N LYS A 77 -23.13 -11.48 13.25
CA LYS A 77 -24.10 -10.40 13.46
C LYS A 77 -23.45 -9.16 14.05
N LYS A 78 -22.63 -9.34 15.09
CA LYS A 78 -21.96 -8.23 15.77
C LYS A 78 -20.89 -7.60 14.88
N VAL A 79 -20.19 -8.40 14.08
CA VAL A 79 -19.26 -7.88 13.06
C VAL A 79 -20.01 -6.99 12.06
N ALA A 80 -21.19 -7.40 11.56
CA ALA A 80 -21.98 -6.57 10.64
C ALA A 80 -22.37 -5.22 11.25
N GLU A 81 -22.79 -5.22 12.51
CA GLU A 81 -23.11 -4.01 13.28
C GLU A 81 -21.88 -3.09 13.37
N ILE A 82 -20.73 -3.62 13.78
CA ILE A 82 -19.47 -2.86 13.88
C ILE A 82 -19.08 -2.24 12.53
N LEU A 83 -19.14 -3.02 11.45
CA LEU A 83 -18.82 -2.52 10.11
C LEU A 83 -19.75 -1.37 9.70
N LYS A 84 -21.06 -1.50 9.99
CA LYS A 84 -22.05 -0.48 9.69
C LYS A 84 -21.86 0.79 10.52
N GLU A 85 -21.76 0.65 11.84
CA GLU A 85 -21.64 1.75 12.80
C GLU A 85 -20.36 2.55 12.59
N LYS A 86 -19.27 1.88 12.21
CA LYS A 86 -17.96 2.50 12.02
C LYS A 86 -17.69 2.93 10.57
N GLY A 87 -18.66 2.74 9.67
CA GLY A 87 -18.48 3.03 8.24
C GLY A 87 -17.37 2.22 7.55
N CYS A 88 -16.88 1.16 8.20
CA CYS A 88 -15.79 0.34 7.71
C CYS A 88 -16.32 -0.82 6.86
N THR A 89 -15.59 -1.17 5.81
CA THR A 89 -16.03 -2.23 4.89
C THR A 89 -15.43 -3.61 5.20
N GLY A 90 -14.68 -3.70 6.30
CA GLY A 90 -13.95 -4.87 6.77
C GLY A 90 -12.87 -4.49 7.80
N VAL A 91 -12.41 -5.46 8.57
CA VAL A 91 -11.54 -5.28 9.73
C VAL A 91 -10.59 -6.47 9.90
N PRO A 92 -9.42 -6.28 10.52
CA PRO A 92 -8.61 -7.39 11.01
C PRO A 92 -9.32 -8.13 12.14
N VAL A 93 -9.11 -9.45 12.16
CA VAL A 93 -9.58 -10.35 13.21
C VAL A 93 -8.38 -10.74 14.06
N LEU A 94 -8.50 -10.58 15.37
CA LEU A 94 -7.46 -10.89 16.34
C LEU A 94 -7.86 -12.11 17.18
N ASN A 95 -6.89 -12.97 17.49
CA ASN A 95 -6.97 -13.89 18.60
C ASN A 95 -6.09 -13.30 19.70
N ASP A 96 -6.71 -12.83 20.79
CA ASP A 96 -6.13 -11.91 21.76
C ASP A 96 -5.50 -10.67 21.09
N THR A 97 -4.18 -10.63 20.99
CA THR A 97 -3.41 -9.55 20.35
C THR A 97 -2.85 -9.92 18.99
N LYS A 98 -2.96 -11.20 18.60
CA LYS A 98 -2.35 -11.73 17.39
C LYS A 98 -3.31 -11.61 16.20
N PRO A 99 -2.89 -11.03 15.07
CA PRO A 99 -3.67 -11.07 13.84
C PRO A 99 -3.83 -12.50 13.33
N VAL A 100 -5.07 -12.96 13.19
CA VAL A 100 -5.39 -14.33 12.73
C VAL A 100 -6.24 -14.36 11.47
N GLY A 101 -6.84 -13.23 11.07
CA GLY A 101 -7.50 -13.15 9.79
C GLY A 101 -7.98 -11.75 9.43
N MET A 102 -8.71 -11.69 8.33
CA MET A 102 -9.42 -10.51 7.85
C MET A 102 -10.86 -10.88 7.56
N ILE A 103 -11.79 -10.01 7.95
CA ILE A 103 -13.21 -10.12 7.57
C ILE A 103 -13.65 -8.86 6.84
N SER A 104 -14.49 -9.02 5.81
CA SER A 104 -14.99 -7.93 4.98
C SER A 104 -16.46 -8.12 4.65
N ARG A 105 -17.12 -7.06 4.16
CA ARG A 105 -18.51 -7.14 3.65
C ARG A 105 -18.70 -8.24 2.60
N ARG A 106 -17.64 -8.59 1.86
CA ARG A 106 -17.69 -9.65 0.83
C ARG A 106 -17.90 -11.04 1.42
N ASP A 107 -17.40 -11.27 2.64
CA ASP A 107 -17.46 -12.57 3.30
C ASP A 107 -18.87 -12.90 3.81
N PHE A 108 -19.68 -11.87 4.07
CA PHE A 108 -21.10 -12.03 4.45
C PHE A 108 -21.93 -12.69 3.34
N ARG A 109 -21.49 -12.64 2.07
CA ARG A 109 -22.16 -13.38 0.97
C ARG A 109 -22.13 -14.90 1.15
N ARG A 110 -21.23 -15.42 2.01
CA ARG A 110 -21.14 -16.85 2.32
C ARG A 110 -22.21 -17.30 3.32
N ILE A 111 -22.91 -16.37 3.98
CA ILE A 111 -24.00 -16.65 4.91
C ILE A 111 -25.25 -16.98 4.11
N LYS A 112 -25.77 -18.20 4.29
CA LYS A 112 -26.97 -18.71 3.59
C LYS A 112 -28.18 -18.84 4.51
N LYS A 113 -27.96 -18.93 5.82
CA LYS A 113 -29.00 -19.08 6.84
C LYS A 113 -28.81 -18.06 7.95
N GLU A 114 -29.90 -17.54 8.49
CA GLU A 114 -29.86 -16.56 9.58
C GLU A 114 -29.16 -17.13 10.83
N SER A 115 -29.26 -18.43 11.08
CA SER A 115 -28.55 -19.11 12.17
C SER A 115 -27.03 -18.94 12.10
N GLN A 116 -26.45 -18.79 10.91
CA GLN A 116 -25.01 -18.58 10.73
C GLN A 116 -24.54 -17.19 11.16
N LEU A 117 -25.46 -16.21 11.34
CA LEU A 117 -25.11 -14.91 11.91
C LEU A 117 -24.68 -15.02 13.38
N LYS A 118 -25.05 -16.11 14.06
CA LYS A 118 -24.61 -16.41 15.43
C LYS A 118 -23.25 -17.10 15.48
N SER A 119 -22.74 -17.58 14.34
CA SER A 119 -21.43 -18.24 14.28
C SER A 119 -20.29 -17.22 14.43
N PRO A 120 -19.15 -17.65 15.00
CA PRO A 120 -18.01 -16.77 15.21
C PRO A 120 -17.34 -16.39 13.89
N VAL A 121 -16.74 -15.20 13.85
CA VAL A 121 -16.09 -14.63 12.65
C VAL A 121 -14.97 -15.51 12.12
N LYS A 122 -14.25 -16.25 12.98
CA LYS A 122 -13.21 -17.20 12.55
C LYS A 122 -13.69 -18.28 11.57
N ALA A 123 -14.99 -18.58 11.52
CA ALA A 123 -15.55 -19.52 10.56
C ALA A 123 -15.68 -18.95 9.14
N PHE A 124 -15.64 -17.61 8.99
CA PHE A 124 -15.88 -16.91 7.72
C PHE A 124 -14.70 -16.04 7.27
N MET A 125 -13.81 -15.67 8.18
CA MET A 125 -12.65 -14.83 7.87
C MET A 125 -11.70 -15.50 6.87
N THR A 126 -10.93 -14.68 6.17
CA THR A 126 -9.74 -15.13 5.44
C THR A 126 -8.56 -15.20 6.41
N THR A 127 -7.90 -16.35 6.49
CA THR A 127 -6.76 -16.58 7.41
C THR A 127 -5.42 -16.14 6.83
N LYS A 128 -5.30 -16.09 5.50
CA LYS A 128 -4.10 -15.56 4.83
C LYS A 128 -4.13 -14.04 4.84
N ILE A 129 -3.52 -13.46 5.87
CA ILE A 129 -3.39 -12.01 6.01
C ILE A 129 -2.24 -11.54 5.12
N LEU A 130 -2.54 -10.62 4.19
CA LEU A 130 -1.53 -9.87 3.47
C LEU A 130 -1.29 -8.56 4.21
N THR A 131 -0.05 -8.30 4.57
CA THR A 131 0.36 -7.14 5.38
C THR A 131 1.38 -6.30 4.61
N ILE A 132 1.64 -5.09 5.10
CA ILE A 132 2.68 -4.22 4.57
C ILE A 132 3.40 -3.50 5.72
N GLU A 133 4.67 -3.16 5.53
CA GLU A 133 5.48 -2.43 6.52
C GLU A 133 5.25 -0.92 6.39
N PRO A 134 5.35 -0.12 7.48
CA PRO A 134 5.07 1.32 7.45
C PRO A 134 5.99 2.12 6.52
N GLY A 135 7.25 1.70 6.36
CA GLY A 135 8.22 2.38 5.50
C GLY A 135 8.08 2.07 4.00
N LYS A 136 7.07 1.28 3.60
CA LYS A 136 6.78 1.00 2.18
C LYS A 136 6.00 2.15 1.56
N SER A 137 6.01 2.22 0.23
CA SER A 137 5.30 3.30 -0.49
C SER A 137 3.81 2.99 -0.68
N PRO A 138 2.95 4.02 -0.77
CA PRO A 138 1.54 3.87 -1.12
C PRO A 138 1.33 3.17 -2.47
N MET A 139 2.24 3.36 -3.42
CA MET A 139 2.23 2.64 -4.70
C MET A 139 2.41 1.13 -4.52
N GLN A 140 3.31 0.69 -3.62
CA GLN A 140 3.45 -0.74 -3.29
C GLN A 140 2.18 -1.29 -2.66
N ALA A 141 1.53 -0.53 -1.77
CA ALA A 141 0.23 -0.89 -1.21
C ALA A 141 -0.83 -1.06 -2.30
N ALA A 142 -0.94 -0.09 -3.23
CA ALA A 142 -1.86 -0.15 -4.36
C ALA A 142 -1.60 -1.38 -5.26
N ARG A 143 -0.33 -1.67 -5.57
CA ARG A 143 0.06 -2.85 -6.36
C ARG A 143 -0.35 -4.15 -5.67
N LEU A 144 -0.12 -4.30 -4.37
CA LEU A 144 -0.56 -5.47 -3.60
C LEU A 144 -2.10 -5.60 -3.60
N MET A 145 -2.81 -4.48 -3.42
CA MET A 145 -4.26 -4.44 -3.45
C MET A 145 -4.83 -4.89 -4.79
N MET A 146 -4.27 -4.42 -5.91
CA MET A 146 -4.67 -4.85 -7.25
C MET A 146 -4.32 -6.32 -7.50
N LYS A 147 -3.08 -6.73 -7.22
CA LYS A 147 -2.58 -8.08 -7.48
C LYS A 147 -3.40 -9.16 -6.76
N HIS A 148 -3.86 -8.86 -5.54
CA HIS A 148 -4.58 -9.81 -4.71
C HIS A 148 -6.09 -9.55 -4.64
N ASP A 149 -6.60 -8.59 -5.41
CA ASP A 149 -7.99 -8.10 -5.33
C ASP A 149 -8.47 -7.86 -3.89
N ILE A 150 -7.67 -7.12 -3.12
CA ILE A 150 -8.00 -6.72 -1.74
C ILE A 150 -8.14 -5.20 -1.65
N GLY A 151 -9.00 -4.75 -0.74
CA GLY A 151 -9.29 -3.32 -0.55
C GLY A 151 -8.58 -2.69 0.65
N ARG A 152 -7.82 -3.49 1.41
CA ARG A 152 -7.21 -3.08 2.67
C ARG A 152 -5.97 -3.92 2.96
N LEU A 153 -4.97 -3.30 3.58
CA LEU A 153 -3.75 -3.94 4.05
C LEU A 153 -3.52 -3.51 5.49
N PRO A 154 -3.51 -4.44 6.46
CA PRO A 154 -2.97 -4.16 7.78
C PRO A 154 -1.50 -3.77 7.66
N VAL A 155 -1.13 -2.69 8.32
CA VAL A 155 0.24 -2.23 8.44
C VAL A 155 0.83 -2.83 9.70
N VAL A 156 1.93 -3.58 9.54
CA VAL A 156 2.54 -4.36 10.60
C VAL A 156 3.96 -3.90 10.83
N GLU A 157 4.29 -3.69 12.10
CA GLU A 157 5.65 -3.42 12.57
C GLU A 157 5.91 -4.26 13.82
N ASN A 158 7.10 -4.87 13.92
CA ASN A 158 7.44 -5.73 15.06
C ASN A 158 6.38 -6.81 15.36
N ASN A 159 5.80 -7.39 14.31
CA ASN A 159 4.76 -8.41 14.37
C ASN A 159 3.43 -7.97 15.04
N ARG A 160 3.19 -6.67 15.12
CA ARG A 160 1.94 -6.07 15.63
C ARG A 160 1.28 -5.21 14.55
N ILE A 161 -0.04 -5.27 14.46
CA ILE A 161 -0.79 -4.32 13.61
C ILE A 161 -0.74 -2.95 14.29
N ILE A 162 -0.19 -1.97 13.58
CA ILE A 162 -0.13 -0.58 14.04
C ILE A 162 -1.21 0.27 13.36
N CYS A 163 -1.55 -0.04 12.10
CA CYS A 163 -2.47 0.74 11.28
C CYS A 163 -3.18 -0.15 10.24
N ILE A 164 -4.15 0.42 9.52
CA ILE A 164 -4.64 -0.12 8.25
C ILE A 164 -4.51 0.93 7.16
N ILE A 165 -4.11 0.53 5.95
CA ILE A 165 -4.21 1.34 4.74
C ILE A 165 -5.28 0.73 3.82
N THR A 166 -6.13 1.57 3.27
CA THR A 166 -7.24 1.19 2.39
C THR A 166 -6.95 1.59 0.95
N ARG A 167 -7.72 1.01 0.03
CA ARG A 167 -7.66 1.38 -1.38
C ARG A 167 -7.98 2.86 -1.59
N SER A 168 -8.89 3.42 -0.80
CA SER A 168 -9.23 4.84 -0.87
C SER A 168 -8.03 5.71 -0.50
N ASP A 169 -7.30 5.36 0.56
CA ASP A 169 -6.10 6.11 0.99
C ASP A 169 -5.03 6.10 -0.11
N ALA A 170 -4.78 4.92 -0.71
CA ALA A 170 -3.84 4.80 -1.81
C ALA A 170 -4.30 5.55 -3.07
N MET A 171 -5.61 5.57 -3.36
CA MET A 171 -6.17 6.29 -4.50
C MET A 171 -6.13 7.81 -4.32
N LEU A 172 -6.44 8.32 -3.13
CA LEU A 172 -6.33 9.74 -2.81
C LEU A 172 -4.90 10.22 -3.03
N TYR A 173 -3.93 9.49 -2.49
CA TYR A 173 -2.52 9.79 -2.73
C TYR A 173 -2.17 9.81 -4.23
N LEU A 174 -2.59 8.81 -5.01
CA LEU A 174 -2.32 8.78 -6.44
C LEU A 174 -3.01 9.92 -7.20
N TYR A 175 -4.19 10.35 -6.76
CA TYR A 175 -4.92 11.46 -7.36
C TYR A 175 -4.20 12.78 -7.12
N ASP A 176 -3.67 13.00 -5.92
CA ASP A 176 -2.88 14.19 -5.56
C ASP A 176 -1.56 14.31 -6.35
N LEU A 177 -1.13 13.23 -7.01
CA LEU A 177 0.03 13.23 -7.90
C LEU A 177 -0.30 13.56 -9.36
N LEU A 178 -1.58 13.62 -9.73
CA LEU A 178 -1.97 13.97 -11.09
C LEU A 178 -1.74 15.47 -11.32
N PRO A 179 -1.18 15.86 -12.47
CA PRO A 179 -1.13 17.28 -12.84
C PRO A 179 -2.55 17.81 -13.04
N ASP A 180 -2.75 19.10 -12.75
CA ASP A 180 -3.98 19.85 -13.04
C ASP A 180 -4.38 19.79 -14.52
#